data_AF-A0A969DQH0-F1
#
_entry.id   AF-A0A969DQH0-F1
#
_cell.length_a   1.000
_cell.length_b   1.000
_cell.length_c   1.000
_cell.angle_alpha   90.00
_cell.angle_beta   90.00
_cell.angle_gamma   90.00
#
_symmetry.space_group_name_H-M   'P 1'
#
loop_
_entity.id
_entity.type
_entity.pdbx_description
1 polymer ?
#
loop_
_entity_poly.entity_id
_entity_poly.type
_entity_poly.pdbx_seq_one_letter_code
_entity_poly.pdbx_strand_id
1 'polypeptide(L)'
;MKRLEKGGQGLPDIYVVPLALKYQYQGNVLAYIDNLLLKIEGRLKISAPKEMSRYQRLRAIAICIIERIESEYGVESVSKVGDLSESIESLKVQLLECCEAVVGQDPNPNFSFRERIYQVEAALVERPESLEGMTPEMLKRSISRLFNFAAISDGYVAENPTPERFLDVLVRFQREVFEIDRPQSEVMRWAYLQVGELFNLKDYWAEYKRDRHSTVERLIQKAQAEVQRKLDEFPQPPIDPSWGLGE
;
A
#
# COMPACT_ATOMS: atom_id res chain seq x y z
N MET A 1 8.60 -10.63 -27.15
CA MET A 1 9.71 -10.09 -27.97
C MET A 1 10.41 -11.10 -28.89
N LYS A 2 10.70 -12.36 -28.47
CA LYS A 2 11.26 -13.39 -29.39
C LYS A 2 10.46 -13.63 -30.69
N ARG A 3 9.16 -13.32 -30.70
CA ARG A 3 8.28 -13.38 -31.88
C ARG A 3 8.46 -12.23 -32.87
N LEU A 4 8.96 -11.06 -32.44
CA LEU A 4 9.11 -9.87 -33.30
C LEU A 4 10.40 -9.90 -34.13
N GLU A 5 11.49 -10.45 -33.58
CA GLU A 5 12.77 -10.58 -34.32
C GLU A 5 12.68 -11.57 -35.49
N LYS A 6 11.76 -12.55 -35.45
CA LYS A 6 11.60 -13.55 -36.52
C LYS A 6 10.89 -13.03 -37.77
N GLY A 7 10.32 -11.82 -37.73
CA GLY A 7 9.50 -11.26 -38.80
C GLY A 7 10.18 -10.22 -39.70
N GLY A 8 11.46 -9.88 -39.48
CA GLY A 8 12.18 -8.87 -40.28
C GLY A 8 11.72 -7.42 -40.07
N GLN A 9 10.70 -7.18 -39.23
CA GLN A 9 10.35 -5.85 -38.76
C GLN A 9 11.32 -5.43 -37.66
N GLY A 10 11.92 -4.24 -37.80
CA GLY A 10 12.78 -3.65 -36.79
C GLY A 10 12.08 -3.55 -35.43
N LEU A 11 12.87 -3.37 -34.37
CA LEU A 11 12.33 -3.25 -33.01
C LEU A 11 11.35 -2.07 -32.93
N PRO A 12 10.15 -2.27 -32.37
CA PRO A 12 9.19 -1.20 -32.19
C PRO A 12 9.69 -0.20 -31.15
N ASP A 13 9.27 1.05 -31.28
CA ASP A 13 9.51 2.06 -30.26
C ASP A 13 8.56 1.81 -29.07
N ILE A 14 9.13 1.71 -27.88
CA ILE A 14 8.39 1.48 -26.64
C ILE A 14 8.88 2.52 -25.64
N TYR A 15 8.08 3.56 -25.43
CA TYR A 15 8.44 4.66 -24.54
C TYR A 15 8.01 4.37 -23.10
N VAL A 16 8.92 4.66 -22.18
CA VAL A 16 8.62 4.81 -20.76
C VAL A 16 8.37 6.29 -20.50
N VAL A 17 7.26 6.59 -19.83
CA VAL A 17 6.87 7.96 -19.45
C VAL A 17 6.79 8.03 -17.93
N PRO A 18 7.82 8.56 -17.25
CA PRO A 18 7.78 8.80 -15.82
C PRO A 18 6.72 9.87 -15.49
N LEU A 19 5.81 9.56 -14.57
CA LEU A 19 4.76 10.47 -14.12
C LEU A 19 4.84 10.63 -12.60
N ALA A 20 4.89 11.86 -12.12
CA ALA A 20 4.78 12.19 -10.71
C ALA A 20 3.42 12.85 -10.45
N LEU A 21 2.70 12.32 -9.46
CA LEU A 21 1.37 12.79 -9.07
C LEU A 21 1.36 13.05 -7.57
N LYS A 22 1.05 14.28 -7.16
CA LYS A 22 0.88 14.66 -5.76
C LYS A 22 -0.50 15.24 -5.54
N TYR A 23 -1.16 14.80 -4.48
CA TYR A 23 -2.42 15.39 -4.04
C TYR A 23 -2.18 16.33 -2.86
N GLN A 24 -2.86 17.46 -2.86
CA GLN A 24 -2.87 18.39 -1.74
C GLN A 24 -4.32 18.66 -1.33
N TYR A 25 -4.61 18.46 -0.05
CA TYR A 25 -5.95 18.71 0.48
C TYR A 25 -6.19 20.22 0.66
N GLN A 26 -7.43 20.64 0.44
CA GLN A 26 -7.87 22.02 0.57
C GLN A 26 -8.83 22.18 1.76
N GLY A 27 -8.85 23.36 2.38
CA GLY A 27 -9.75 23.68 3.48
C GLY A 27 -9.32 23.11 4.84
N ASN A 28 -10.28 22.90 5.74
CA ASN A 28 -10.00 22.43 7.11
C ASN A 28 -9.89 20.90 7.17
N VAL A 29 -8.74 20.40 6.72
CA VAL A 29 -8.42 18.96 6.68
C VAL A 29 -8.38 18.35 8.07
N LEU A 30 -7.90 19.09 9.08
CA LEU A 30 -7.77 18.60 10.45
C LEU A 30 -9.14 18.27 11.07
N ALA A 31 -10.15 19.12 10.86
CA ALA A 31 -11.51 18.83 11.33
C ALA A 31 -12.10 17.57 10.66
N TYR A 32 -11.79 17.34 9.38
CA TYR A 32 -12.19 16.10 8.71
C TYR A 32 -11.49 14.87 9.30
N ILE A 33 -10.19 14.97 9.58
CA ILE A 33 -9.42 13.92 10.25
C ILE A 33 -10.02 13.61 11.62
N ASP A 34 -10.31 14.62 12.43
CA ASP A 34 -10.90 14.44 13.76
C ASP A 34 -12.25 13.73 13.70
N ASN A 35 -13.10 14.14 12.76
CA ASN A 35 -14.40 13.50 12.55
C ASN A 35 -14.26 12.04 12.10
N LEU A 36 -13.30 11.76 11.21
CA LEU A 36 -13.08 10.40 10.72
C LEU A 36 -12.49 9.49 11.82
N LEU A 37 -11.56 10.01 12.64
CA LEU A 37 -11.07 9.32 13.84
C LEU A 37 -12.24 8.96 14.77
N LEU A 38 -13.10 9.92 15.11
CA LEU A 38 -14.27 9.67 15.97
C LEU A 38 -15.22 8.61 15.41
N LYS A 39 -15.48 8.63 14.10
CA LYS A 39 -16.32 7.62 13.43
C LYS A 39 -15.72 6.22 13.55
N ILE A 40 -14.41 6.08 13.30
CA ILE A 40 -13.71 4.79 13.36
C ILE A 40 -13.63 4.30 14.81
N GLU A 41 -13.25 5.16 15.75
CA GLU A 41 -13.18 4.84 17.17
C GLU A 41 -14.54 4.40 17.72
N GLY A 42 -15.62 5.10 17.35
CA GLY A 42 -16.98 4.71 17.74
C GLY A 42 -17.37 3.33 17.20
N ARG A 43 -16.96 3.00 15.98
CA ARG A 43 -17.22 1.68 15.37
C ARG A 43 -16.40 0.57 16.04
N LEU A 44 -15.17 0.87 16.44
CA LEU A 44 -14.25 -0.03 17.14
C LEU A 44 -14.46 -0.05 18.67
N LYS A 45 -15.32 0.82 19.20
CA LYS A 45 -15.57 1.01 20.65
C LYS A 45 -14.30 1.37 21.43
N ILE A 46 -13.41 2.15 20.81
CA ILE A 46 -12.18 2.65 21.45
C ILE A 46 -12.56 3.83 22.34
N SER A 47 -12.28 3.71 23.64
CA SER A 47 -12.42 4.82 24.59
C SER A 47 -11.11 5.60 24.64
N ALA A 48 -10.99 6.60 23.78
CA ALA A 48 -9.83 7.47 23.76
C ALA A 48 -9.88 8.53 24.88
N PRO A 49 -8.86 8.64 25.77
CA PRO A 49 -8.73 9.81 26.65
C PRO A 49 -8.74 11.11 25.85
N LYS A 50 -9.27 12.19 26.45
CA LYS A 50 -9.40 13.49 25.77
C LYS A 50 -8.06 14.11 25.40
N GLU A 51 -7.00 13.70 26.09
CA GLU A 51 -5.65 14.21 25.98
C GLU A 51 -4.83 13.49 24.90
N MET A 52 -5.35 12.41 24.28
CA MET A 52 -4.59 11.70 23.25
C MET A 52 -4.44 12.52 21.99
N SER A 53 -3.20 12.57 21.49
CA SER A 53 -2.89 13.18 20.20
C SER A 53 -3.54 12.41 19.05
N ARG A 54 -3.70 13.04 17.88
CA ARG A 54 -4.22 12.37 16.67
C ARG A 54 -3.38 11.15 16.32
N TYR A 55 -2.06 11.24 16.44
CA TYR A 55 -1.17 10.12 16.16
C TYR A 55 -1.36 8.97 17.15
N GLN A 56 -1.47 9.24 18.45
CA GLN A 56 -1.78 8.22 19.45
C GLN A 56 -3.12 7.53 19.18
N ARG A 57 -4.15 8.31 18.80
CA ARG A 57 -5.46 7.79 18.39
C ARG A 57 -5.36 6.90 17.15
N LEU A 58 -4.58 7.32 16.14
CA LEU A 58 -4.32 6.51 14.94
C LEU A 58 -3.65 5.18 15.28
N ARG A 59 -2.66 5.17 16.17
CA ARG A 59 -2.00 3.94 16.64
C ARG A 59 -2.95 3.03 17.42
N ALA A 60 -3.79 3.59 18.30
CA ALA A 60 -4.79 2.81 19.03
C ALA A 60 -5.80 2.13 18.08
N ILE A 61 -6.22 2.83 17.02
CA ILE A 61 -7.05 2.24 15.96
C ILE A 61 -6.31 1.10 15.26
N ALA A 62 -5.05 1.31 14.89
CA ALA A 62 -4.23 0.30 14.21
C ALA A 62 -4.11 -0.98 15.03
N ILE A 63 -3.79 -0.86 16.32
CA ILE A 63 -3.69 -1.98 17.27
C ILE A 63 -5.02 -2.75 17.32
N CYS A 64 -6.15 -2.06 17.52
CA CYS A 64 -7.46 -2.71 17.59
C CYS A 64 -7.84 -3.43 16.28
N ILE A 65 -7.47 -2.86 15.13
CA ILE A 65 -7.67 -3.51 13.83
C ILE A 65 -6.82 -4.78 13.71
N ILE A 66 -5.55 -4.73 14.10
CA ILE A 66 -4.64 -5.88 14.08
C ILE A 66 -5.18 -6.98 14.98
N GLU A 67 -5.48 -6.69 16.25
CA GLU A 67 -6.02 -7.66 17.20
C GLU A 67 -7.30 -8.33 16.67
N ARG A 68 -8.17 -7.57 16.01
CA ARG A 68 -9.39 -8.10 15.40
C ARG A 68 -9.10 -9.03 14.22
N ILE A 69 -8.14 -8.68 13.36
CA ILE A 69 -7.73 -9.55 12.25
C ILE A 69 -7.06 -10.80 12.81
N GLU A 70 -6.20 -10.65 13.81
CA GLU A 70 -5.52 -11.78 14.46
C GLU A 70 -6.55 -12.78 15.01
N SER A 71 -7.56 -12.28 15.72
CA SER A 71 -8.67 -13.10 16.22
C SER A 71 -9.56 -13.68 15.12
N GLU A 72 -9.74 -13.00 13.99
CA GLU A 72 -10.58 -13.49 12.87
C GLU A 72 -9.92 -14.69 12.17
N TYR A 73 -8.58 -14.73 12.10
CA TYR A 73 -7.82 -15.77 11.39
C TYR A 73 -7.16 -16.78 12.33
N GLY A 74 -7.27 -16.59 13.65
CA GLY A 74 -6.63 -17.47 14.64
C GLY A 74 -5.11 -17.46 14.56
N VAL A 75 -4.53 -16.38 14.06
CA VAL A 75 -3.07 -16.22 13.99
C VAL A 75 -2.54 -15.80 15.35
N GLU A 76 -1.31 -16.20 15.67
CA GLU A 76 -0.71 -15.88 16.96
C GLU A 76 -0.50 -14.37 17.07
N SER A 77 -0.98 -13.79 18.17
CA SER A 77 -0.82 -12.36 18.40
C SER A 77 0.65 -12.03 18.60
N VAL A 78 1.22 -11.28 17.66
CA VAL A 78 2.61 -10.79 17.74
C VAL A 78 2.64 -9.42 18.42
N SER A 79 1.46 -8.85 18.69
CA SER A 79 1.23 -7.53 19.27
C SER A 79 1.87 -7.37 20.65
N LYS A 80 3.18 -7.08 20.66
CA LYS A 80 3.85 -6.45 21.80
C LYS A 80 3.69 -4.95 21.62
N VAL A 81 3.20 -4.29 22.67
CA VAL A 81 2.87 -2.85 22.76
C VAL A 81 3.97 -1.89 22.23
N GLY A 82 5.19 -2.37 21.99
CA GLY A 82 6.33 -1.57 21.52
C GLY A 82 6.52 -1.44 20.01
N ASP A 83 6.29 -2.50 19.21
CA ASP A 83 6.62 -2.47 17.77
C ASP A 83 5.43 -2.84 16.88
N LEU A 84 4.68 -1.80 16.50
CA LEU A 84 3.55 -1.92 15.60
C LEU A 84 3.99 -2.26 14.16
N SER A 85 5.21 -1.87 13.75
CA SER A 85 5.70 -2.20 12.41
C SER A 85 5.96 -3.70 12.29
N GLU A 86 6.64 -4.30 13.27
CA GLU A 86 6.84 -5.76 13.33
C GLU A 86 5.50 -6.51 13.38
N SER A 87 4.53 -6.00 14.16
CA SER A 87 3.21 -6.60 14.27
C SER A 87 2.46 -6.57 12.92
N ILE A 88 2.50 -5.44 12.21
CA ILE A 88 1.90 -5.29 10.88
C ILE A 88 2.58 -6.23 9.86
N GLU A 89 3.91 -6.29 9.84
CA GLU A 89 4.64 -7.16 8.91
C GLU A 89 4.40 -8.64 9.19
N SER A 90 4.39 -9.05 10.46
CA SER A 90 4.07 -10.43 10.84
C SER A 90 2.65 -10.80 10.43
N LEU A 91 1.67 -9.93 10.70
CA LEU A 91 0.28 -10.15 10.31
C LEU A 91 0.14 -10.30 8.78
N LYS A 92 0.82 -9.46 8.00
CA LYS A 92 0.83 -9.54 6.53
C LYS A 92 1.36 -10.89 6.03
N VAL A 93 2.47 -11.36 6.60
CA VAL A 93 3.09 -12.64 6.23
C VAL A 93 2.17 -13.80 6.59
N GLN A 94 1.72 -13.87 7.84
CA GLN A 94 0.83 -14.95 8.31
C GLN A 94 -0.48 -14.99 7.52
N LEU A 95 -1.10 -13.84 7.26
CA LEU A 95 -2.33 -13.78 6.47
C LEU A 95 -2.12 -14.22 5.02
N LEU A 96 -0.99 -13.85 4.39
CA LEU A 96 -0.66 -14.31 3.05
C LEU A 96 -0.42 -15.82 3.01
N GLU A 97 0.31 -16.38 3.98
CA GLU A 97 0.55 -17.82 4.08
C GLU A 97 -0.75 -18.60 4.31
N CYS A 98 -1.68 -18.08 5.11
CA CYS A 98 -3.03 -18.64 5.23
C CYS A 98 -3.74 -18.67 3.87
N CYS A 99 -3.67 -17.57 3.10
CA CYS A 99 -4.31 -17.50 1.78
C CYS A 99 -3.67 -18.47 0.77
N GLU A 100 -2.34 -18.60 0.78
CA GLU A 100 -1.59 -19.53 -0.07
C GLU A 100 -1.94 -20.98 0.26
N ALA A 101 -2.03 -21.33 1.55
CA ALA A 101 -2.44 -22.66 1.99
C ALA A 101 -3.85 -23.02 1.51
N VAL A 102 -4.80 -22.08 1.60
CA VAL A 102 -6.19 -22.26 1.14
C VAL A 102 -6.26 -22.57 -0.36
N VAL A 103 -5.38 -21.99 -1.17
CA VAL A 103 -5.30 -22.26 -2.62
C VAL A 103 -4.32 -23.39 -3.00
N GLY A 104 -3.74 -24.07 -2.01
CA GLY A 104 -2.80 -25.17 -2.21
C GLY A 104 -1.47 -24.73 -2.84
N GLN A 105 -0.99 -23.54 -2.53
CA GLN A 105 0.30 -23.00 -2.98
C GLN A 105 1.30 -22.93 -1.82
N ASP A 106 2.56 -23.26 -2.10
CA ASP A 106 3.65 -23.06 -1.16
C ASP A 106 4.24 -21.64 -1.31
N PRO A 107 4.63 -20.98 -0.20
CA PRO A 107 5.37 -19.73 -0.24
C PRO A 107 6.61 -19.79 -1.15
N ASN A 108 6.68 -18.95 -2.17
CA ASN A 108 7.88 -18.83 -3.01
C ASN A 108 8.75 -17.65 -2.55
N PRO A 109 9.92 -17.88 -1.93
CA PRO A 109 10.77 -16.81 -1.41
C PRO A 109 11.41 -15.95 -2.51
N ASN A 110 11.39 -16.40 -3.77
CA ASN A 110 11.93 -15.63 -4.89
C ASN A 110 10.94 -14.59 -5.43
N PHE A 111 9.69 -14.62 -4.97
CA PHE A 111 8.67 -13.65 -5.36
C PHE A 111 8.51 -12.58 -4.30
N SER A 112 8.32 -11.35 -4.78
CA SER A 112 7.92 -10.25 -3.90
C SER A 112 6.57 -10.54 -3.27
N PHE A 113 6.32 -9.91 -2.11
CA PHE A 113 5.03 -10.00 -1.41
C PHE A 113 3.84 -9.72 -2.34
N ARG A 114 3.98 -8.74 -3.24
CA ARG A 114 2.92 -8.38 -4.18
C ARG A 114 2.71 -9.43 -5.27
N GLU A 115 3.78 -10.00 -5.80
CA GLU A 115 3.69 -11.09 -6.79
C GLU A 115 2.99 -12.31 -6.18
N ARG A 116 3.31 -12.65 -4.93
CA ARG A 116 2.63 -13.73 -4.20
C ARG A 116 1.13 -13.48 -4.04
N ILE A 117 0.71 -12.27 -3.67
CA ILE A 117 -0.73 -11.91 -3.63
C ILE A 117 -1.39 -12.12 -5.00
N TYR A 118 -0.74 -11.70 -6.09
CA TYR A 118 -1.29 -11.90 -7.44
C TYR A 118 -1.43 -13.38 -7.82
N GLN A 119 -0.56 -14.27 -7.32
CA GLN A 119 -0.69 -15.71 -7.56
C GLN A 119 -1.90 -16.31 -6.85
N VAL A 120 -2.15 -15.88 -5.61
CA VAL A 120 -3.35 -16.28 -4.84
C VAL A 120 -4.61 -15.76 -5.54
N GLU A 121 -4.61 -14.50 -5.97
CA GLU A 121 -5.74 -13.90 -6.70
C GLU A 121 -6.03 -14.66 -8.01
N ALA A 122 -5.00 -14.98 -8.79
CA ALA A 122 -5.14 -15.77 -10.01
C ALA A 122 -5.71 -17.17 -9.73
N ALA A 123 -5.22 -17.84 -8.69
CA ALA A 123 -5.72 -19.17 -8.30
C ALA A 123 -7.19 -19.14 -7.89
N LEU A 124 -7.62 -18.13 -7.15
CA LEU A 124 -9.04 -17.93 -6.79
C LEU A 124 -9.92 -17.76 -8.03
N VAL A 125 -9.45 -17.03 -9.05
CA VAL A 125 -10.18 -16.86 -10.31
C VAL A 125 -10.27 -18.17 -11.10
N GLU A 126 -9.20 -18.97 -11.13
CA GLU A 126 -9.18 -20.24 -11.85
C GLU A 126 -9.97 -21.35 -11.15
N ARG A 127 -10.04 -21.34 -9.81
CA ARG A 127 -10.61 -22.43 -9.00
C ARG A 127 -11.39 -21.91 -7.79
N PRO A 128 -12.55 -21.28 -8.00
CA PRO A 128 -13.32 -20.69 -6.90
C PRO A 128 -13.90 -21.72 -5.92
N GLU A 129 -14.06 -22.99 -6.31
CA GLU A 129 -14.77 -23.99 -5.49
C GLU A 129 -13.85 -24.95 -4.69
N SER A 130 -12.53 -24.90 -4.89
CA SER A 130 -11.58 -25.83 -4.26
C SER A 130 -10.84 -25.20 -3.07
N LEU A 131 -11.56 -24.46 -2.22
CA LEU A 131 -10.98 -23.78 -1.07
C LEU A 131 -11.23 -24.61 0.19
N GLU A 132 -10.18 -25.16 0.77
CA GLU A 132 -10.26 -25.76 2.11
C GLU A 132 -10.06 -24.66 3.16
N GLY A 133 -10.95 -24.60 4.16
CA GLY A 133 -10.79 -23.73 5.34
C GLY A 133 -11.32 -22.29 5.23
N MET A 134 -11.46 -21.70 4.03
CA MET A 134 -12.07 -20.37 3.84
C MET A 134 -13.11 -20.35 2.70
N THR A 135 -14.13 -19.50 2.82
CA THR A 135 -15.04 -19.25 1.69
C THR A 135 -14.37 -18.36 0.63
N PRO A 136 -14.82 -18.39 -0.64
CA PRO A 136 -14.31 -17.50 -1.68
C PRO A 136 -14.41 -16.01 -1.32
N GLU A 137 -15.48 -15.62 -0.62
CA GLU A 137 -15.70 -14.25 -0.16
C GLU A 137 -14.69 -13.86 0.93
N MET A 138 -14.41 -14.78 1.87
CA MET A 138 -13.38 -14.57 2.88
C MET A 138 -12.01 -14.39 2.22
N LEU A 139 -11.64 -15.27 1.30
CA LEU A 139 -10.34 -15.18 0.60
C LEU A 139 -10.22 -13.88 -0.21
N LYS A 140 -11.28 -13.48 -0.91
CA LYS A 140 -11.32 -12.20 -1.65
C LYS A 140 -11.16 -11.01 -0.70
N ARG A 141 -11.80 -11.05 0.48
CA ARG A 141 -11.62 -10.03 1.52
C ARG A 141 -10.17 -10.04 2.03
N SER A 142 -9.56 -11.20 2.27
CA SER A 142 -8.17 -11.32 2.70
C SER A 142 -7.20 -10.72 1.67
N ILE A 143 -7.39 -11.00 0.38
CA ILE A 143 -6.58 -10.42 -0.71
C ILE A 143 -6.73 -8.89 -0.72
N SER A 144 -7.96 -8.38 -0.66
CA SER A 144 -8.21 -6.93 -0.59
C SER A 144 -7.53 -6.29 0.63
N ARG A 145 -7.56 -6.98 1.77
CA ARG A 145 -6.92 -6.56 3.02
C ARG A 145 -5.40 -6.54 2.90
N LEU A 146 -4.80 -7.57 2.32
CA LEU A 146 -3.36 -7.64 2.05
C LEU A 146 -2.91 -6.47 1.15
N PHE A 147 -3.66 -6.14 0.10
CA PHE A 147 -3.38 -4.95 -0.72
C PHE A 147 -3.54 -3.64 0.05
N ASN A 148 -4.54 -3.55 0.94
CA ASN A 148 -4.79 -2.36 1.75
C ASN A 148 -3.64 -2.09 2.73
N PHE A 149 -3.15 -3.14 3.41
CA PHE A 149 -2.09 -3.03 4.42
C PHE A 149 -0.68 -3.06 3.84
N ALA A 150 -0.45 -3.64 2.65
CA ALA A 150 0.88 -3.70 2.03
C ALA A 150 1.60 -2.35 1.95
N ALA A 151 0.86 -1.23 1.96
CA ALA A 151 1.41 0.11 1.90
C ALA A 151 1.37 0.88 3.25
N ILE A 152 1.11 0.22 4.38
CA ILE A 152 1.13 0.82 5.72
C ILE A 152 2.31 0.25 6.52
N SER A 153 3.03 1.15 7.19
CA SER A 153 3.99 0.88 8.27
C SER A 153 3.76 1.91 9.40
N ASP A 154 4.15 1.62 10.65
CA ASP A 154 3.98 2.56 11.79
C ASP A 154 4.76 3.87 11.53
N GLY A 155 5.98 3.75 10.99
CA GLY A 155 6.86 4.88 10.71
C GLY A 155 6.36 5.85 9.63
N TYR A 156 5.45 5.44 8.74
CA TYR A 156 5.08 6.24 7.56
C TYR A 156 4.57 7.65 7.91
N VAL A 157 3.72 7.76 8.92
CA VAL A 157 3.21 9.07 9.39
C VAL A 157 4.23 9.76 10.29
N ALA A 158 4.93 9.02 11.15
CA ALA A 158 5.90 9.57 12.09
C ALA A 158 7.10 10.24 11.41
N GLU A 159 7.59 9.68 10.30
CA GLU A 159 8.74 10.21 9.56
C GLU A 159 8.49 11.62 8.99
N ASN A 160 7.25 11.92 8.57
CA ASN A 160 6.88 13.22 8.03
C ASN A 160 5.37 13.48 8.23
N PRO A 161 4.97 13.99 9.40
CA PRO A 161 3.55 14.13 9.76
C PRO A 161 2.88 15.23 8.95
N THR A 162 2.23 14.82 7.88
CA THR A 162 1.41 15.68 7.03
C THR A 162 -0.04 15.22 7.06
N PRO A 163 -1.02 16.13 6.89
CA PRO A 163 -2.42 15.75 6.76
C PRO A 163 -2.63 14.69 5.66
N GLU A 164 -1.86 14.76 4.57
CA GLU A 164 -1.88 13.82 3.46
C GLU A 164 -1.51 12.40 3.90
N ARG A 165 -0.36 12.22 4.56
CA ARG A 165 0.08 10.91 5.04
C ARG A 165 -0.86 10.36 6.10
N PHE A 166 -1.33 11.22 7.00
CA PHE A 166 -2.29 10.83 8.02
C PHE A 166 -3.60 10.31 7.40
N LEU A 167 -4.14 11.04 6.42
CA LEU A 167 -5.35 10.62 5.72
C LEU A 167 -5.15 9.38 4.87
N ASP A 168 -3.99 9.17 4.25
CA ASP A 168 -3.70 7.95 3.50
C ASP A 168 -3.84 6.70 4.40
N VAL A 169 -3.28 6.74 5.62
CA VAL A 169 -3.44 5.66 6.60
C VAL A 169 -4.88 5.58 7.12
N LEU A 170 -5.46 6.70 7.53
CA LEU A 170 -6.79 6.72 8.14
C LEU A 170 -7.90 6.25 7.17
N VAL A 171 -7.79 6.59 5.88
CA VAL A 171 -8.70 6.13 4.83
C VAL A 171 -8.59 4.62 4.63
N ARG A 172 -7.39 4.04 4.74
CA ARG A 172 -7.20 2.59 4.69
C ARG A 172 -7.81 1.89 5.90
N PHE A 173 -7.72 2.49 7.09
CA PHE A 173 -8.44 1.99 8.27
C PHE A 173 -9.95 2.11 8.10
N GLN A 174 -10.44 3.21 7.52
CA GLN A 174 -11.86 3.36 7.19
C GLN A 174 -12.36 2.23 6.28
N ARG A 175 -11.60 1.88 5.23
CA ARG A 175 -11.92 0.77 4.32
C ARG A 175 -12.10 -0.55 5.08
N GLU A 176 -11.17 -0.86 5.97
CA GLU A 176 -11.21 -2.09 6.77
C GLU A 176 -12.37 -2.09 7.76
N VAL A 177 -12.55 -1.01 8.51
CA VAL A 177 -13.51 -0.94 9.61
C VAL A 177 -14.97 -0.89 9.14
N PHE A 178 -15.22 -0.25 8.00
CA PHE A 178 -16.56 -0.11 7.42
C PHE A 178 -16.82 -1.03 6.23
N GLU A 179 -15.84 -1.85 5.83
CA GLU A 179 -15.94 -2.81 4.71
C GLU A 179 -16.35 -2.12 3.39
N ILE A 180 -15.75 -0.96 3.12
CA ILE A 180 -16.00 -0.14 1.92
C ILE A 180 -14.76 -0.10 1.03
N ASP A 181 -14.89 -0.44 -0.24
CA ASP A 181 -13.75 -0.43 -1.17
C ASP A 181 -13.25 1.00 -1.46
N ARG A 182 -14.16 1.95 -1.67
CA ARG A 182 -13.81 3.33 -2.04
C ARG A 182 -14.57 4.33 -1.18
N PRO A 183 -14.05 4.68 0.00
CA PRO A 183 -14.62 5.75 0.79
C PRO A 183 -14.61 7.05 -0.02
N GLN A 184 -15.74 7.74 -0.03
CA GLN A 184 -15.84 9.05 -0.65
C GLN A 184 -15.04 10.06 0.18
N SER A 185 -14.13 10.80 -0.47
CA SER A 185 -13.46 11.93 0.17
C SER A 185 -14.45 13.08 0.30
N GLU A 186 -14.69 13.54 1.51
CA GLU A 186 -15.53 14.73 1.76
C GLU A 186 -14.71 16.03 1.60
N VAL A 187 -13.39 15.93 1.45
CA VAL A 187 -12.46 17.06 1.32
C VAL A 187 -11.99 17.23 -0.11
N MET A 188 -12.03 18.47 -0.60
CA MET A 188 -11.52 18.86 -1.92
C MET A 188 -10.00 18.71 -1.99
N ARG A 189 -9.49 18.29 -3.15
CA ARG A 189 -8.05 18.07 -3.38
C ARG A 189 -7.63 18.72 -4.69
N TRP A 190 -6.41 19.25 -4.72
CA TRP A 190 -5.72 19.54 -5.98
C TRP A 190 -4.82 18.37 -6.34
N ALA A 191 -4.76 18.05 -7.62
CA ALA A 191 -3.88 17.04 -8.18
C ALA A 191 -2.81 17.75 -9.00
N TYR A 192 -1.57 17.62 -8.59
CA TYR A 192 -0.41 18.13 -9.31
C TYR A 192 0.22 16.99 -10.10
N LEU A 193 0.26 17.14 -11.42
CA LEU A 193 0.86 16.17 -12.33
C LEU A 193 2.10 16.78 -12.96
N GLN A 194 3.20 16.04 -12.93
CA GLN A 194 4.41 16.35 -13.69
C GLN A 194 4.79 15.16 -14.55
N VAL A 195 5.19 15.47 -15.79
CA VAL A 195 5.69 14.48 -16.76
C VAL A 195 7.21 14.60 -16.78
N GLY A 196 7.90 13.49 -16.51
CA GLY A 196 9.35 13.40 -16.58
C GLY A 196 9.86 13.19 -18.00
N GLU A 197 11.19 13.09 -18.12
CA GLU A 197 11.83 12.79 -19.40
C GLU A 197 11.45 11.39 -19.91
N LEU A 198 10.97 11.32 -21.16
CA LEU A 198 10.63 10.07 -21.82
C LEU A 198 11.90 9.37 -22.32
N PHE A 199 11.93 8.04 -22.26
CA PHE A 199 13.01 7.27 -22.88
C PHE A 199 12.46 6.03 -23.59
N ASN A 200 13.08 5.66 -24.71
CA ASN A 200 12.66 4.52 -25.52
C ASN A 200 13.44 3.26 -25.10
N LEU A 201 12.73 2.18 -24.78
CA LEU A 201 13.35 0.90 -24.38
C LEU A 201 14.16 0.26 -25.50
N LYS A 202 13.83 0.57 -26.76
CA LYS A 202 14.57 0.10 -27.93
C LYS A 202 16.04 0.50 -27.90
N ASP A 203 16.36 1.67 -27.36
CA ASP A 203 17.73 2.19 -27.29
C ASP A 203 18.63 1.33 -26.39
N TYR A 204 18.04 0.55 -25.48
CA TYR A 204 18.74 -0.31 -24.52
C TYR A 204 18.74 -1.79 -24.94
N TRP A 205 18.26 -2.12 -26.14
CA TRP A 205 18.08 -3.51 -26.56
C TRP A 205 19.40 -4.30 -26.62
N ALA A 206 20.47 -3.68 -27.12
CA ALA A 206 21.78 -4.31 -27.18
C ALA A 206 22.31 -4.68 -25.78
N GLU A 207 22.13 -3.77 -24.82
CA GLU A 207 22.53 -3.99 -23.43
C GLU A 207 21.68 -5.07 -22.76
N TYR A 208 20.35 -5.05 -22.99
CA TYR A 208 19.43 -6.05 -22.48
C TYR A 208 19.78 -7.47 -22.95
N LYS A 209 20.20 -7.64 -24.22
CA LYS A 209 20.64 -8.95 -24.73
C LYS A 209 21.90 -9.46 -24.04
N ARG A 210 22.81 -8.56 -23.68
CA ARG A 210 24.08 -8.90 -23.03
C ARG A 210 23.87 -9.24 -21.56
N ASP A 211 23.12 -8.40 -20.86
CA ASP A 211 22.80 -8.57 -19.45
C ASP A 211 21.38 -8.06 -19.18
N ARG A 212 20.44 -9.00 -19.13
CA ARG A 212 19.03 -8.69 -18.91
C ARG A 212 18.79 -8.10 -17.52
N HIS A 213 19.39 -8.67 -16.48
CA HIS A 213 19.03 -8.35 -15.10
C HIS A 213 19.48 -6.93 -14.76
N SER A 214 20.77 -6.64 -14.95
CA SER A 214 21.31 -5.32 -14.63
C SER A 214 20.76 -4.22 -15.56
N THR A 215 20.45 -4.52 -16.82
CA THR A 215 19.81 -3.53 -17.71
C THR A 215 18.42 -3.15 -17.20
N VAL A 216 17.61 -4.12 -16.80
CA VAL A 216 16.26 -3.87 -16.26
C VAL A 216 16.33 -3.09 -14.96
N GLU A 217 17.20 -3.49 -14.04
CA GLU A 217 17.39 -2.82 -12.76
C GLU A 217 17.77 -1.34 -12.94
N ARG A 218 18.75 -1.05 -13.80
CA ARG A 218 19.17 0.32 -14.09
C ARG A 218 18.08 1.16 -14.73
N LEU A 219 17.27 0.59 -15.63
CA LEU A 219 16.15 1.31 -16.24
C LEU A 219 15.03 1.60 -15.25
N ILE A 220 14.77 0.68 -14.31
CA ILE A 220 13.85 0.91 -13.19
C ILE A 220 14.37 2.04 -12.31
N GLN A 221 15.65 1.99 -11.91
CA GLN A 221 16.28 3.05 -11.11
C GLN A 221 16.23 4.41 -11.82
N LYS A 222 16.46 4.45 -13.13
CA LYS A 222 16.34 5.68 -13.94
C LYS A 222 14.92 6.25 -13.87
N ALA A 223 13.90 5.41 -14.08
CA ALA A 223 12.51 5.85 -13.99
C ALA A 223 12.14 6.32 -12.58
N GLN A 224 12.56 5.60 -11.53
CA GLN A 224 12.33 5.97 -10.14
C GLN A 224 12.98 7.29 -9.77
N ALA A 225 14.24 7.50 -10.16
CA ALA A 225 14.96 8.74 -9.92
C ALA A 225 14.26 9.93 -10.58
N GLU A 226 13.76 9.75 -11.81
CA GLU A 226 13.04 10.82 -12.51
C GLU A 226 11.69 11.13 -11.83
N VAL A 227 10.93 10.11 -11.41
CA VAL A 227 9.70 10.33 -10.63
C VAL A 227 10.01 11.04 -9.32
N GLN A 228 11.04 10.62 -8.58
CA GLN A 228 11.39 11.23 -7.30
C GLN A 228 11.80 12.69 -7.48
N ARG A 229 12.63 12.99 -8.48
CA ARG A 229 13.04 14.36 -8.81
C ARG A 229 11.83 15.25 -9.09
N LYS A 230 10.83 14.74 -9.82
CA LYS A 230 9.56 15.44 -10.06
C LYS A 230 8.71 15.59 -8.80
N LEU A 231 8.69 14.60 -7.91
CA LEU A 231 8.02 14.72 -6.62
C LEU A 231 8.64 15.80 -5.72
N ASP A 232 9.96 15.93 -5.77
CA ASP A 232 10.72 16.91 -4.97
C ASP A 232 10.51 18.35 -5.46
N GLU A 233 10.18 18.54 -6.75
CA GLU A 233 9.80 19.84 -7.34
C GLU A 233 8.44 20.35 -6.82
N PHE A 234 7.59 19.50 -6.22
CA PHE A 234 6.31 19.94 -5.69
C PHE A 234 6.46 20.73 -4.39
N PRO A 235 5.64 21.77 -4.17
CA PRO A 235 5.62 22.49 -2.90
C PRO A 235 5.35 21.53 -1.74
N GLN A 236 6.13 21.68 -0.68
CA GLN A 236 5.96 20.91 0.56
C GLN A 236 5.09 21.73 1.52
N PRO A 237 4.01 21.14 2.07
CA PRO A 237 3.29 21.81 3.15
C PRO A 237 4.21 21.95 4.38
N PRO A 238 4.06 23.01 5.18
CA PRO A 238 4.81 23.14 6.42
C PRO A 238 4.47 21.97 7.36
N ILE A 239 5.49 21.48 8.07
CA ILE A 239 5.31 20.48 9.14
C ILE A 239 4.54 21.16 10.28
N ASP A 240 3.39 20.61 10.66
CA ASP A 240 2.56 21.16 11.73
C ASP A 240 2.97 20.54 13.09
N PRO A 241 3.47 21.33 14.06
CA PRO A 241 3.86 20.80 15.37
C PRO A 241 2.70 20.18 16.16
N SER A 242 1.45 20.51 15.82
CA SER A 242 0.24 20.02 16.53
C SER A 242 -0.06 18.53 16.33
N TRP A 243 0.72 17.82 15.53
CA TRP A 243 0.64 16.37 15.38
C TRP A 243 1.08 15.58 16.63
N GLY A 244 1.81 16.23 17.55
CA GLY A 244 2.21 15.60 18.82
C GLY A 244 3.23 14.47 18.65
N LEU A 245 4.13 14.59 17.67
CA LEU A 245 5.27 13.67 17.49
C LEU A 245 6.48 14.00 18.41
N GLY A 246 6.30 14.90 19.37
CA GLY A 246 7.30 15.24 20.37
C GLY A 246 6.87 14.71 21.73
N GLU A 247 7.09 13.42 21.97
CA GLU A 247 7.36 12.78 23.27
C GLU A 247 7.75 11.31 23.04
#